data_AF-A0A7W0U1B9-F1
#
_entry.id   AF-A0A7W0U1B9-F1
#
_cell.length_a   1.000
_cell.length_b   1.000
_cell.length_c   1.000
_cell.angle_alpha   90.00
_cell.angle_beta   90.00
_cell.angle_gamma   90.00
#
_symmetry.space_group_name_H-M   'P 1'
#
loop_
_entity.id
_entity.type
_entity.pdbx_description
1 polymer ?
#
loop_
_entity_poly.entity_id
_entity_poly.type
_entity_poly.pdbx_seq_one_letter_code
_entity_poly.pdbx_strand_id
1 'polypeptide(L)' 'MRAETLKGHLDGLLLAALEAGPLHGYGVIEALRTGSDGTFDLPTGTVYPALHRLERAGLV' A
#
# COMPACT_ATOMS: atom_id res chain seq x y z
N MET A 1 -1.52 15.26 -12.21
CA MET A 1 -2.69 15.25 -11.29
C MET A 1 -2.95 13.91 -10.60
N ARG A 2 -2.94 12.75 -11.30
CA ARG A 2 -3.25 11.45 -10.66
C ARG A 2 -2.25 10.99 -9.57
N ALA A 3 -0.95 11.22 -9.75
CA ALA A 3 0.08 10.75 -8.82
C ALA A 3 0.05 11.45 -7.45
N GLU A 4 -0.24 12.75 -7.41
CA GLU A 4 -0.25 13.53 -6.16
C GLU A 4 -1.46 13.18 -5.27
N THR A 5 -2.61 12.87 -5.88
CA THR A 5 -3.77 12.35 -5.14
C THR A 5 -3.48 10.97 -4.57
N LEU A 6 -2.78 10.10 -5.31
CA LEU A 6 -2.42 8.77 -4.82
C LEU A 6 -1.47 8.82 -3.62
N LYS A 7 -0.54 9.79 -3.61
CA LYS A 7 0.41 9.99 -2.52
C LYS A 7 -0.27 10.30 -1.18
N GLY A 8 -1.41 11.01 -1.20
CA GLY A 8 -2.19 11.32 -0.01
C GLY A 8 -3.07 10.18 0.52
N HIS A 9 -3.37 9.17 -0.31
CA HIS A 9 -4.27 8.06 0.05
C HIS A 9 -3.54 6.70 0.16
N LEU A 10 -2.24 6.65 -0.15
CA LEU A 10 -1.46 5.42 -0.13
C LEU A 10 -1.52 4.70 1.21
N ASP A 11 -1.36 5.43 2.31
CA ASP A 11 -1.38 4.86 3.65
C ASP A 11 -2.73 4.15 3.94
N GLY A 12 -3.84 4.73 3.50
CA GLY A 12 -5.17 4.12 3.61
C GLY A 12 -5.34 2.87 2.72
N LEU A 13 -4.79 2.90 1.50
CA LEU A 13 -4.80 1.73 0.61
C LEU A 13 -4.00 0.56 1.20
N LEU A 14 -2.84 0.84 1.81
CA LEU A 14 -2.01 -0.17 2.45
C LEU A 14 -2.72 -0.80 3.66
N LEU A 15 -3.38 0.02 4.48
CA LEU A 15 -4.18 -0.48 5.61
C LEU A 15 -5.37 -1.33 5.14
N ALA A 16 -6.06 -0.91 4.08
CA ALA A 16 -7.14 -1.71 3.48
C ALA A 16 -6.62 -3.05 2.95
N ALA A 17 -5.43 -3.09 2.34
CA ALA A 17 -4.82 -4.34 1.88
C ALA A 17 -4.47 -5.30 3.03
N LEU A 18 -4.21 -4.78 4.24
CA LEU A 18 -3.89 -5.56 5.44
C LEU A 18 -5.13 -5.90 6.29
N GLU A 19 -6.32 -5.40 5.94
CA GLU A 19 -7.56 -5.66 6.68
C GLU A 19 -7.92 -7.15 6.73
N ALA A 20 -7.63 -7.89 5.66
CA ALA A 20 -7.86 -9.33 5.59
C ALA A 20 -6.86 -10.16 6.42
N GLY A 21 -5.78 -9.56 6.89
CA GLY A 21 -4.74 -10.20 7.70
C GLY A 21 -3.32 -9.77 7.35
N PRO A 22 -2.32 -10.24 8.12
CA PRO A 22 -0.92 -9.88 7.91
C PRO A 22 -0.40 -10.39 6.57
N LEU A 23 0.33 -9.53 5.86
CA LEU A 23 0.96 -9.84 4.57
C LEU A 23 2.43 -9.44 4.58
N HIS A 24 3.25 -10.17 3.83
CA HIS A 24 4.59 -9.69 3.46
C HIS A 24 4.47 -8.44 2.59
N GLY A 25 5.48 -7.56 2.60
CA GLY A 25 5.46 -6.31 1.82
C GLY A 25 5.19 -6.52 0.32
N TYR A 26 5.72 -7.58 -0.27
CA TYR A 26 5.38 -7.96 -1.65
C TYR A 26 3.92 -8.42 -1.81
N GLY A 27 3.38 -9.14 -0.82
CA GLY A 27 1.98 -9.54 -0.78
C GLY A 27 1.03 -8.34 -0.76
N VAL A 28 1.39 -7.24 -0.09
CA VAL A 28 0.63 -5.99 -0.11
C VAL A 28 0.60 -5.38 -1.52
N ILE A 29 1.73 -5.42 -2.25
CA ILE A 29 1.80 -4.95 -3.65
C ILE A 29 0.86 -5.77 -4.53
N GLU A 30 0.91 -7.10 -4.42
CA GLU A 30 0.05 -8.02 -5.18
C GLU A 30 -1.43 -7.86 -4.85
N ALA A 31 -1.76 -7.65 -3.56
CA ALA A 31 -3.13 -7.42 -3.11
C ALA A 31 -3.70 -6.12 -3.68
N LEU A 32 -2.92 -5.03 -3.66
CA LEU A 32 -3.32 -3.76 -4.26
C LEU A 32 -3.49 -3.86 -5.77
N ARG A 33 -2.57 -4.54 -6.47
CA ARG A 33 -2.65 -4.72 -7.92
C ARG A 33 -3.88 -5.54 -8.30
N THR A 34 -4.09 -6.68 -7.65
CA THR A 34 -5.22 -7.58 -7.93
C THR A 34 -6.56 -6.95 -7.55
N GLY A 35 -6.65 -6.33 -6.38
CA GLY A 35 -7.89 -5.70 -5.88
C GLY A 35 -8.30 -4.44 -6.63
N SER A 36 -7.45 -3.91 -7.50
CA SER A 36 -7.71 -2.72 -8.31
C SER A 36 -7.70 -2.98 -9.82
N ASP A 37 -7.77 -4.25 -10.24
CA ASP A 37 -7.68 -4.67 -11.65
C ASP A 37 -6.45 -4.08 -12.37
N GLY A 38 -5.32 -4.01 -11.66
CA GLY A 38 -4.05 -3.47 -12.17
C GLY A 38 -3.92 -1.95 -12.14
N THR A 39 -4.93 -1.22 -11.64
CA THR A 39 -4.89 0.25 -11.54
C THR A 39 -3.81 0.72 -10.55
N PHE A 40 -3.61 0.00 -9.46
CA PHE A 40 -2.57 0.24 -8.46
C PHE A 40 -1.42 -0.74 -8.63
N ASP A 41 -0.63 -0.54 -9.70
CA ASP A 41 0.66 -1.19 -9.89
C ASP A 41 1.77 -0.29 -9.32
N LEU A 42 2.05 -0.46 -8.03
CA LEU A 42 2.96 0.42 -7.29
C LEU A 42 4.37 -0.19 -7.21
N PRO A 43 5.43 0.61 -7.45
CA PRO A 43 6.79 0.11 -7.31
C PRO A 43 7.15 -0.09 -5.84
N THR A 44 8.08 -1.00 -5.59
CA THR A 44 8.62 -1.30 -4.25
C THR A 44 9.14 -0.05 -3.54
N GLY A 45 9.79 0.87 -4.27
CA GLY A 45 10.29 2.15 -3.76
C GLY A 45 9.20 3.12 -3.27
N THR A 46 7.93 2.85 -3.55
CA THR A 46 6.78 3.59 -3.02
C THR A 46 6.16 2.87 -1.83
N VAL A 47 5.98 1.55 -1.94
CA VAL A 47 5.27 0.75 -0.94
C VAL A 47 6.09 0.53 0.33
N TYR A 48 7.35 0.09 0.23
CA TYR A 48 8.16 -0.21 1.42
C TYR A 48 8.39 1.02 2.31
N PRO A 49 8.73 2.22 1.78
CA PRO A 49 8.84 3.40 2.62
C PRO A 49 7.53 3.80 3.29
N ALA A 50 6.38 3.52 2.67
CA ALA A 50 5.07 3.80 3.26
C ALA A 50 4.71 2.79 4.36
N LEU A 51 4.97 1.50 4.14
CA LEU A 51 4.85 0.47 5.19
C LEU A 51 5.71 0.82 6.40
N HIS A 52 6.98 1.20 6.21
CA HIS A 52 7.84 1.64 7.33
C HIS A 52 7.32 2.89 8.06
N ARG A 53 6.62 3.81 7.37
CA ARG A 53 5.95 4.93 8.05
C ARG A 53 4.80 4.45 8.92
N LEU A 54 3.99 3.51 8.42
CA LEU A 54 2.87 2.92 9.16
C LEU A 54 3.36 2.12 10.37
N GLU A 55 4.41 1.32 10.23
CA GLU A 55 5.07 0.58 11.33
C GLU A 55 5.57 1.54 12.41
N ARG A 56 6.27 2.61 12.01
CA ARG A 56 6.76 3.65 12.94
C ARG A 56 5.63 4.41 13.64
N ALA A 57 4.45 4.48 13.03
CA ALA A 57 3.26 5.06 13.62
C ALA A 57 2.47 4.06 14.49
N GLY A 58 2.88 2.78 14.54
CA GLY A 58 2.19 1.73 15.28
C GLY A 58 0.85 1.31 14.67
N LEU A 59 0.68 1.52 13.37
CA LEU A 59 -0.57 1.20 12.65
C LEU A 59 -0.55 -0.18 11.97
N VAL A 60 0.63 -0.77 11.81
CA VAL A 60 0.87 -2.13 11.27
C VAL A 60 2.03 -2.79 12.00
#